data_AF-A0A0U4CKP6-F1
#
_entry.id   AF-A0A0U4CKP6-F1
#
_cell.length_a   1.000
_cell.length_b   1.000
_cell.length_c   1.000
_cell.angle_alpha   90.00
_cell.angle_beta   90.00
_cell.angle_gamma   90.00
#
_symmetry.space_group_name_H-M   'P 1'
#
loop_
_entity.id
_entity.type
_entity.pdbx_description
1 polymer ?
#
loop_
_entity_poly.entity_id
_entity_poly.type
_entity_poly.pdbx_seq_one_letter_code
_entity_poly.pdbx_strand_id
1 'polypeptide(L)'
;MKTSLRLLLLLPLLVLGACSDVGSAVDDVASSAGTRAGCEVAGRAVDEGRGLVDRVGQEISGDAAGVRRELAAAGTAIEAAAPTLTGEVRALVDRAAAALSTLRDEAESAAAGSAVDERAVQAAQSEYDRASDQLRSLC
;
A
#
# COMPACT_ATOMS: atom_id res chain seq x y z
N MET A 1 -16.13 -61.58 27.69
CA MET A 1 -17.37 -61.28 26.94
C MET A 1 -17.92 -59.94 27.40
N LYS A 2 -17.73 -58.86 26.63
CA LYS A 2 -18.77 -57.87 26.27
C LYS A 2 -18.15 -56.75 25.43
N THR A 3 -18.71 -56.62 24.24
CA THR A 3 -18.51 -55.65 23.17
C THR A 3 -19.01 -54.25 23.54
N SER A 4 -18.37 -53.23 22.92
CA SER A 4 -18.93 -51.94 22.42
C SER A 4 -17.72 -51.01 22.16
N LEU A 5 -17.14 -50.89 20.96
CA LEU A 5 -17.63 -50.24 19.74
C LEU A 5 -18.57 -49.05 19.98
N ARG A 6 -18.05 -47.81 19.89
CA ARG A 6 -18.65 -46.73 19.09
C ARG A 6 -17.69 -45.57 18.89
N LEU A 7 -17.11 -45.58 17.69
CA LEU A 7 -16.68 -44.44 16.88
C LEU A 7 -17.62 -43.23 17.10
N LEU A 8 -17.10 -42.09 17.52
CA LEU A 8 -17.78 -40.80 17.43
C LEU A 8 -16.82 -39.82 16.76
N LEU A 9 -16.77 -39.96 15.44
CA LEU A 9 -16.41 -38.91 14.50
C LEU A 9 -17.34 -37.70 14.76
N LEU A 10 -16.82 -36.65 15.38
CA LEU A 10 -17.41 -35.32 15.28
C LEU A 10 -16.78 -34.62 14.07
N LEU A 11 -17.22 -35.05 12.88
CA LEU A 11 -17.23 -34.19 11.69
C LEU A 11 -18.11 -32.98 12.02
N PRO A 12 -17.66 -31.72 11.88
CA PRO A 12 -18.59 -30.62 11.77
C PRO A 12 -19.37 -30.82 10.48
N LEU A 13 -20.67 -31.06 10.64
CA LEU A 13 -21.65 -31.17 9.57
C LEU A 13 -21.58 -29.93 8.67
N LEU A 14 -21.13 -30.14 7.44
CA LEU A 14 -21.48 -29.32 6.29
C LEU A 14 -23.00 -29.37 6.12
N VAL A 15 -23.70 -28.45 6.79
CA VAL A 15 -25.12 -28.20 6.55
C VAL A 15 -25.21 -27.43 5.23
N LEU A 16 -25.27 -28.17 4.12
CA LEU A 16 -25.84 -27.68 2.88
C LEU A 16 -27.36 -27.68 3.05
N GLY A 17 -27.94 -26.50 3.31
CA GLY A 17 -29.38 -26.32 3.37
C GLY A 17 -29.78 -24.84 3.23
N ALA A 18 -30.05 -24.42 1.98
CA ALA A 18 -30.74 -23.18 1.55
C ALA A 18 -30.11 -21.83 1.97
N CYS A 19 -30.14 -20.71 1.24
CA CYS A 19 -30.41 -20.31 -0.15
C CYS A 19 -29.88 -18.85 -0.26
N SER A 20 -29.06 -18.54 -1.27
CA SER A 20 -28.74 -17.20 -1.83
C SER A 20 -28.01 -16.10 -1.04
N ASP A 21 -27.96 -16.08 0.30
CA ASP A 21 -27.45 -14.90 1.07
C ASP A 21 -26.12 -15.10 1.81
N VAL A 22 -25.52 -16.29 1.73
CA VAL A 22 -24.25 -16.56 2.42
C VAL A 22 -23.04 -16.00 1.65
N GLY A 23 -23.17 -15.82 0.34
CA GLY A 23 -22.13 -15.23 -0.52
C GLY A 23 -21.72 -13.83 -0.06
N SER A 24 -22.70 -12.98 0.27
CA SER A 24 -22.49 -11.61 0.73
C SER A 24 -21.68 -11.54 2.03
N ALA A 25 -22.00 -12.38 3.02
CA ALA A 25 -21.31 -12.35 4.31
C ALA A 25 -19.88 -12.91 4.25
N VAL A 26 -19.61 -13.91 3.42
CA VAL A 26 -18.23 -14.40 3.21
C VAL A 26 -17.42 -13.45 2.33
N ASP A 27 -18.03 -12.79 1.34
CA ASP A 27 -17.38 -11.73 0.56
C ASP A 27 -17.08 -10.50 1.43
N ASP A 28 -17.96 -10.10 2.36
CA ASP A 28 -17.72 -8.98 3.27
C ASP A 28 -16.60 -9.30 4.28
N VAL A 29 -16.55 -10.53 4.80
CA VAL A 29 -15.46 -10.96 5.71
C VAL A 29 -14.14 -11.12 4.95
N ALA A 30 -14.15 -11.70 3.75
CA ALA A 30 -12.97 -11.79 2.89
C ALA A 30 -12.49 -10.41 2.43
N SER A 31 -13.42 -9.51 2.08
CA SER A 31 -13.11 -8.12 1.72
C SER A 31 -12.55 -7.36 2.90
N SER A 32 -13.14 -7.45 4.09
CA SER A 32 -12.62 -6.74 5.28
C SER A 32 -11.27 -7.30 5.77
N ALA A 33 -11.02 -8.61 5.64
CA ALA A 33 -9.72 -9.20 5.91
C ALA A 33 -8.69 -8.81 4.84
N GLY A 34 -9.08 -8.80 3.56
CA GLY A 34 -8.27 -8.36 2.44
C GLY A 34 -7.91 -6.88 2.52
N THR A 35 -8.87 -6.03 2.92
CA THR A 35 -8.67 -4.60 3.16
C THR A 35 -7.70 -4.37 4.32
N ARG A 36 -7.80 -5.12 5.42
CA ARG A 36 -6.84 -5.00 6.54
C ARG A 36 -5.43 -5.43 6.16
N ALA A 37 -5.29 -6.57 5.48
CA ALA A 37 -3.98 -7.03 5.00
C ALA A 37 -3.38 -6.08 3.95
N GLY A 38 -4.21 -5.58 3.03
CA GLY A 38 -3.83 -4.57 2.05
C GLY A 38 -3.40 -3.26 2.72
N CYS A 39 -4.15 -2.80 3.74
CA CYS A 39 -3.83 -1.63 4.54
C CYS A 39 -2.49 -1.76 5.27
N GLU A 40 -2.17 -2.91 5.84
CA GLU A 40 -0.89 -3.11 6.52
C GLU A 40 0.29 -3.04 5.53
N VAL A 41 0.15 -3.65 4.36
CA VAL A 41 1.18 -3.63 3.31
C VAL A 41 1.33 -2.23 2.71
N ALA A 42 0.21 -1.58 2.37
CA ALA A 42 0.20 -0.23 1.82
C ALA A 42 0.75 0.79 2.82
N GLY A 43 0.32 0.71 4.08
CA GLY A 43 0.80 1.56 5.16
C GLY A 43 2.30 1.42 5.35
N ARG A 44 2.83 0.19 5.38
CA ARG A 44 4.29 -0.03 5.47
C ARG A 44 5.04 0.54 4.27
N ALA A 45 4.58 0.28 3.06
CA ALA A 45 5.24 0.78 1.84
C ALA A 45 5.27 2.33 1.80
N VAL A 46 4.17 2.96 2.22
CA VAL A 46 4.06 4.42 2.29
C VAL A 46 4.87 5.00 3.46
N ASP A 47 4.93 4.33 4.60
CA ASP A 47 5.74 4.75 5.75
C ASP A 47 7.24 4.70 5.45
N GLU A 48 7.70 3.65 4.75
CA GLU A 48 9.08 3.54 4.29
C GLU A 48 9.42 4.67 3.30
N GLY A 49 8.51 5.00 2.39
CA GLY A 49 8.71 6.10 1.45
C GLY A 49 8.68 7.48 2.11
N ARG A 50 7.98 7.69 3.22
CA ARG A 50 7.98 8.98 3.94
C ARG A 50 9.38 9.37 4.40
N GLY A 51 10.10 8.43 5.02
CA GLY A 51 11.48 8.67 5.47
C GLY A 51 12.43 9.01 4.32
N LEU A 52 12.18 8.48 3.12
CA LEU A 52 12.89 8.85 1.90
C LEU A 52 12.50 10.27 1.44
N VAL A 53 11.20 10.55 1.31
CA VAL A 53 10.65 11.82 0.85
C VAL A 53 11.15 13.01 1.68
N ASP A 54 11.27 12.85 3.00
CA ASP A 54 11.83 13.87 3.91
C ASP A 54 13.29 14.25 3.59
N ARG A 55 14.08 13.29 3.09
CA ARG A 55 15.49 13.50 2.75
C ARG A 55 15.71 14.03 1.34
N VAL A 56 14.77 13.80 0.41
CA VAL A 56 14.89 14.19 -1.01
C VAL A 56 15.28 15.65 -1.17
N GLY A 57 14.64 16.59 -0.46
CA GLY A 57 14.95 18.01 -0.59
C GLY A 57 16.40 18.40 -0.23
N GLN A 58 17.07 17.61 0.60
CA GLN A 58 18.47 17.85 1.00
C GLN A 58 19.45 17.08 0.11
N GLU A 59 19.06 15.91 -0.38
CA GLU A 59 19.95 14.98 -1.08
C GLU A 59 19.91 15.13 -2.61
N ILE A 60 18.80 15.64 -3.17
CA ILE A 60 18.61 15.74 -4.63
C ILE A 60 19.66 16.61 -5.31
N SER A 61 20.22 17.61 -4.61
CA SER A 61 21.32 18.45 -5.12
C SER A 61 22.70 17.80 -4.99
N GLY A 62 22.86 16.78 -4.13
CA GLY A 62 24.13 16.12 -3.84
C GLY A 62 24.33 14.77 -4.55
N ASP A 63 23.29 13.93 -4.57
CA ASP A 63 23.27 12.63 -5.27
C ASP A 63 21.89 12.37 -5.91
N ALA A 64 21.57 13.15 -6.93
CA ALA A 64 20.32 13.02 -7.68
C ALA A 64 20.10 11.60 -8.24
N ALA A 65 21.18 10.93 -8.68
CA ALA A 65 21.09 9.59 -9.24
C ALA A 65 20.78 8.52 -8.18
N GLY A 66 21.34 8.65 -6.97
CA GLY A 66 20.99 7.84 -5.80
C GLY A 66 19.53 8.02 -5.41
N VAL A 67 19.12 9.27 -5.21
CA VAL A 67 17.73 9.63 -4.85
C VAL A 67 16.73 9.06 -5.85
N ARG A 68 17.01 9.17 -7.17
CA ARG A 68 16.15 8.61 -8.22
C ARG A 68 15.95 7.09 -8.08
N ARG A 69 17.00 6.34 -7.73
CA ARG A 69 16.92 4.87 -7.56
C ARG A 69 16.07 4.50 -6.35
N GLU A 70 16.25 5.22 -5.24
CA GLU A 70 15.47 5.00 -4.01
C GLU A 70 13.99 5.31 -4.24
N LEU A 71 13.68 6.42 -4.93
CA LEU A 71 12.31 6.80 -5.28
C LEU A 71 11.64 5.78 -6.20
N ALA A 72 12.38 5.25 -7.19
CA ALA A 72 11.88 4.19 -8.06
C ALA A 72 11.57 2.89 -7.29
N ALA A 73 12.43 2.52 -6.33
CA ALA A 73 12.21 1.34 -5.49
C ALA A 73 10.97 1.52 -4.59
N ALA A 74 10.82 2.69 -3.97
CA ALA A 74 9.65 3.03 -3.17
C ALA A 74 8.35 3.02 -4.01
N GLY A 75 8.37 3.65 -5.19
CA GLY A 75 7.24 3.62 -6.12
C GLY A 75 6.83 2.20 -6.52
N THR A 76 7.81 1.35 -6.84
CA THR A 76 7.57 -0.07 -7.17
C THR A 76 6.91 -0.82 -6.00
N ALA A 77 7.36 -0.58 -4.76
CA ALA A 77 6.78 -1.21 -3.58
C ALA A 77 5.32 -0.79 -3.35
N ILE A 78 5.02 0.50 -3.53
CA ILE A 78 3.66 1.06 -3.42
C ILE A 78 2.76 0.51 -4.52
N GLU A 79 3.22 0.48 -5.77
CA GLU A 79 2.48 -0.08 -6.91
C GLU A 79 2.20 -1.58 -6.74
N ALA A 80 3.12 -2.33 -6.12
CA ALA A 80 2.91 -3.75 -5.84
C ALA A 80 1.78 -3.99 -4.81
N ALA A 81 1.49 -3.01 -3.94
CA ALA A 81 0.39 -3.07 -2.98
C ALA A 81 -0.97 -2.71 -3.62
N ALA A 82 -0.99 -1.86 -4.65
CA ALA A 82 -2.22 -1.32 -5.25
C ALA A 82 -3.28 -2.35 -5.71
N PRO A 83 -2.93 -3.54 -6.27
CA PRO A 83 -3.92 -4.50 -6.76
C PRO A 83 -4.84 -5.08 -5.68
N THR A 84 -4.40 -5.10 -4.42
CA THR A 84 -5.19 -5.64 -3.30
C THR A 84 -6.09 -4.59 -2.65
N LEU A 85 -5.98 -3.34 -3.09
CA LEU A 85 -6.68 -2.18 -2.53
C LEU A 85 -7.86 -1.77 -3.41
N THR A 86 -8.90 -1.28 -2.75
CA THR A 86 -10.10 -0.76 -3.40
C THR A 86 -10.50 0.59 -2.79
N GLY A 87 -11.39 1.30 -3.48
CA GLY A 87 -11.98 2.54 -2.98
C GLY A 87 -10.97 3.63 -2.63
N GLU A 88 -11.19 4.28 -1.49
CA GLU A 88 -10.42 5.44 -1.03
C GLU A 88 -8.95 5.07 -0.73
N VAL A 89 -8.71 3.91 -0.12
CA VAL A 89 -7.35 3.43 0.19
C VAL A 89 -6.51 3.31 -1.08
N ARG A 90 -7.09 2.76 -2.16
CA ARG A 90 -6.41 2.70 -3.46
C ARG A 90 -6.09 4.08 -4.01
N ALA A 91 -7.05 5.01 -3.95
CA ALA A 91 -6.86 6.37 -4.44
C ALA A 91 -5.73 7.12 -3.69
N LEU A 92 -5.57 6.86 -2.39
CA LEU A 92 -4.47 7.43 -1.59
C LEU A 92 -3.12 6.83 -1.97
N VAL A 93 -3.05 5.52 -2.20
CA VAL A 93 -1.85 4.83 -2.69
C VAL A 93 -1.44 5.34 -4.08
N ASP A 94 -2.39 5.50 -5.00
CA ASP A 94 -2.14 6.05 -6.33
C ASP A 94 -1.61 7.50 -6.24
N ARG A 95 -2.15 8.32 -5.33
CA ARG A 95 -1.67 9.68 -5.07
C ARG A 95 -0.25 9.71 -4.51
N ALA A 96 0.06 8.82 -3.55
CA ALA A 96 1.41 8.68 -3.01
C ALA A 96 2.41 8.25 -4.10
N ALA A 97 2.04 7.28 -4.95
CA ALA A 97 2.87 6.85 -6.08
C ALA A 97 3.11 8.00 -7.09
N ALA A 98 2.08 8.79 -7.40
CA ALA A 98 2.21 9.95 -8.27
C ALA A 98 3.18 11.01 -7.71
N ALA A 99 3.11 11.29 -6.40
CA ALA A 99 4.04 12.19 -5.74
C ALA A 99 5.49 11.69 -5.81
N LEU A 100 5.73 10.39 -5.60
CA LEU A 100 7.06 9.80 -5.79
C LEU A 100 7.55 9.90 -7.24
N SER A 101 6.66 9.73 -8.22
CA SER A 101 6.99 9.91 -9.64
C SER A 101 7.45 11.34 -9.91
N THR A 102 6.76 12.36 -9.39
CA THR A 102 7.19 13.76 -9.51
C THR A 102 8.57 13.98 -8.93
N LEU A 103 8.84 13.48 -7.72
CA LEU A 103 10.18 13.59 -7.10
C LEU A 103 11.26 12.87 -7.93
N ARG A 104 10.92 11.73 -8.53
CA ARG A 104 11.83 10.97 -9.40
C ARG A 104 12.16 11.75 -10.66
N ASP A 105 11.18 12.40 -11.27
CA ASP A 105 11.35 13.18 -12.49
C ASP A 105 12.20 14.46 -12.23
N GLU A 106 12.03 15.08 -11.06
CA GLU A 106 12.93 16.15 -10.58
C GLU A 106 14.36 15.64 -10.37
N ALA A 107 14.52 14.47 -9.75
CA ALA A 107 15.83 13.87 -9.52
C ALA A 107 16.52 13.47 -10.84
N GLU A 108 15.76 13.02 -11.83
CA GLU A 108 16.27 12.75 -13.17
C GLU A 108 16.74 14.03 -13.88
N SER A 109 15.94 15.10 -13.79
CA SER A 109 16.28 16.40 -14.35
C SER A 109 17.54 16.99 -13.71
N ALA A 110 17.67 16.87 -12.38
CA ALA A 110 18.85 17.27 -11.63
C ALA A 110 20.09 16.44 -12.01
N ALA A 111 19.93 15.12 -12.16
CA ALA A 111 21.01 14.25 -12.64
C ALA A 111 21.46 14.59 -14.07
N ALA A 112 20.56 15.14 -14.90
CA ALA A 112 20.87 15.66 -16.23
C ALA A 112 21.50 17.07 -16.21
N GLY A 113 21.70 17.67 -15.03
CA GLY A 113 22.32 18.98 -14.84
C GLY A 113 21.34 20.16 -14.84
N SER A 114 20.03 19.90 -14.80
CA SER A 114 19.02 20.95 -14.65
C SER A 114 18.93 21.43 -13.20
N ALA A 115 18.49 22.66 -12.99
CA ALA A 115 18.14 23.13 -11.66
C ALA A 115 16.89 22.38 -11.16
N VAL A 116 16.88 22.04 -9.88
CA VAL A 116 15.74 21.41 -9.20
C VAL A 116 14.62 22.44 -9.05
N ASP A 117 13.38 22.08 -9.38
CA ASP A 117 12.23 22.91 -9.03
C ASP A 117 11.85 22.64 -7.56
N GLU A 118 12.36 23.47 -6.66
CA GLU A 118 12.08 23.37 -5.22
C GLU A 118 10.59 23.44 -4.89
N ARG A 119 9.78 24.14 -5.71
CA ARG A 119 8.33 24.21 -5.49
C ARG A 119 7.67 22.90 -5.88
N ALA A 120 8.11 22.28 -6.98
CA ALA A 120 7.63 20.96 -7.39
C ALA A 120 7.99 19.89 -6.34
N VAL A 121 9.23 19.92 -5.83
CA VAL A 121 9.67 19.04 -4.73
C VAL A 121 8.80 19.22 -3.49
N GLN A 122 8.63 20.47 -3.02
CA GLN A 122 7.83 20.74 -1.82
C GLN A 122 6.35 20.36 -1.99
N ALA A 123 5.78 20.58 -3.18
CA ALA A 123 4.41 20.19 -3.48
C ALA A 123 4.24 18.66 -3.47
N ALA A 124 5.17 17.93 -4.08
CA ALA A 124 5.15 16.47 -4.09
C ALA A 124 5.36 15.88 -2.68
N GLN A 125 6.28 16.44 -1.88
CA GLN A 125 6.45 16.05 -0.47
C GLN A 125 5.15 16.25 0.33
N SER A 126 4.53 17.42 0.20
CA SER A 126 3.28 17.73 0.92
C SER A 126 2.12 16.82 0.52
N GLU A 127 2.04 16.45 -0.77
CA GLU A 127 1.00 15.55 -1.25
C GLU A 127 1.25 14.10 -0.79
N TYR A 128 2.50 13.66 -0.76
CA TYR A 128 2.89 12.37 -0.21
C TYR A 128 2.55 12.27 1.28
N ASP A 129 2.92 13.28 2.07
CA ASP A 129 2.61 13.35 3.51
C ASP A 129 1.09 13.31 3.75
N ARG A 130 0.32 14.10 3.00
CA ARG A 130 -1.14 14.12 3.11
C ARG A 130 -1.74 12.75 2.78
N ALA A 131 -1.28 12.10 1.70
CA ALA A 131 -1.74 10.78 1.32
C ALA A 131 -1.40 9.74 2.41
N SER A 132 -0.20 9.83 2.98
CA SER A 132 0.27 8.96 4.07
C SER A 132 -0.56 9.11 5.34
N ASP A 133 -0.81 10.35 5.77
CA ASP A 133 -1.59 10.63 6.98
C ASP A 133 -3.06 10.21 6.80
N GLN A 134 -3.64 10.43 5.62
CA GLN A 134 -4.99 9.95 5.30
C GLN A 134 -5.03 8.42 5.28
N LEU A 135 -4.04 7.76 4.68
CA LEU A 135 -3.98 6.29 4.63
C LEU A 135 -3.92 5.70 6.04
N ARG A 136 -3.08 6.25 6.92
CA ARG A 136 -3.00 5.87 8.34
C ARG A 136 -4.31 6.08 9.10
N SER A 137 -5.10 7.10 8.73
CA SER A 137 -6.40 7.35 9.36
C SER A 137 -7.48 6.33 8.97
N LEU A 138 -7.32 5.66 7.83
CA LEU A 138 -8.30 4.73 7.28
C LEU A 138 -8.01 3.25 7.59
N CYS A 139 -6.80 2.89 8.04
CA CYS A 139 -6.29 1.51 8.01
C CYS A 139 -6.20 0.74 9.37
#